data_AF-A0A936DLZ0-F1
#
_entry.id   AF-A0A936DLZ0-F1
#
_cell.length_a   1.000
_cell.length_b   1.000
_cell.length_c   1.000
_cell.angle_alpha   90.00
_cell.angle_beta   90.00
_cell.angle_gamma   90.00
#
_symmetry.space_group_name_H-M   'P 1'
#
loop_
_entity.id
_entity.type
_entity.pdbx_description
1 polymer ?
#
loop_
_entity_poly.entity_id
_entity_poly.type
_entity_poly.pdbx_seq_one_letter_code
_entity_poly.pdbx_strand_id
1 'polypeptide(L)'
;MSHPSNYLRIYRKKSPLTQSDMGFLIGLKEVSNISRYEKGQRQPTIEFLLNYHHIFELSIESFYEPQSELIKGHLTERIQMLILEIKKSNNTLKNNPRINFLEQIIIRLTNYINQ
;
A
#
# COMPACT_ATOMS: atom_id res chain seq x y z
N MET A 1 -14.06 -14.39 -3.20
CA MET A 1 -12.79 -13.74 -2.82
C MET A 1 -12.08 -13.34 -4.10
N SER A 2 -12.08 -12.06 -4.48
CA SER A 2 -11.34 -11.63 -5.67
C SER A 2 -9.85 -11.86 -5.38
N HIS A 3 -9.25 -12.83 -6.06
CA HIS A 3 -7.80 -12.87 -6.12
C HIS A 3 -7.37 -11.57 -6.81
N PRO A 4 -6.45 -10.78 -6.22
CA PRO A 4 -5.85 -9.69 -6.95
C PRO A 4 -5.18 -10.34 -8.16
N SER A 5 -5.79 -10.21 -9.33
CA SER A 5 -5.16 -10.50 -10.62
C SER A 5 -3.90 -9.65 -10.64
N ASN A 6 -2.77 -10.32 -10.40
CA ASN A 6 -1.70 -9.79 -9.59
C ASN A 6 -1.10 -8.51 -10.18
N TYR A 7 -1.18 -7.40 -9.43
CA TYR A 7 -0.56 -6.12 -9.73
C TYR A 7 0.89 -6.25 -10.20
N LEU A 8 1.64 -7.18 -9.61
CA LEU A 8 3.01 -7.53 -10.03
C LEU A 8 3.09 -7.86 -11.53
N ARG A 9 2.20 -8.72 -12.02
CA ARG A 9 2.18 -9.11 -13.44
C ARG A 9 1.87 -7.92 -14.34
N ILE A 10 0.94 -7.05 -13.91
CA ILE A 10 0.52 -5.87 -14.67
C ILE A 10 1.72 -4.94 -14.86
N TYR A 11 2.43 -4.59 -13.78
CA TYR A 11 3.59 -3.70 -13.86
C TYR A 11 4.73 -4.29 -14.67
N ARG A 12 5.07 -5.58 -14.47
CA ARG A 12 6.10 -6.22 -15.30
C ARG A 12 5.72 -6.21 -16.78
N LYS A 13 4.46 -6.50 -17.13
CA LYS A 13 4.00 -6.52 -18.53
C LYS A 13 3.92 -5.15 -19.19
N LYS A 14 3.88 -4.06 -18.42
CA LYS A 14 4.02 -2.67 -18.93
C LYS A 14 5.48 -2.28 -19.21
N SER A 15 6.44 -3.13 -18.83
CA SER A 15 7.87 -2.96 -19.08
C SER A 15 8.37 -3.95 -20.15
N PRO A 16 9.58 -3.76 -20.70
CA PRO A 16 10.20 -4.74 -21.59
C PRO A 16 10.73 -5.99 -20.85
N LEU A 17 10.62 -6.06 -19.51
CA LEU A 17 11.22 -7.15 -18.71
C LEU A 17 10.41 -8.46 -18.78
N THR A 18 11.12 -9.54 -19.03
CA THR A 18 10.61 -10.91 -18.93
C THR A 18 10.61 -11.40 -17.48
N GLN A 19 9.97 -12.54 -17.22
CA GLN A 19 10.09 -13.20 -15.92
C GLN A 19 11.52 -13.66 -15.63
N SER A 20 12.30 -13.97 -16.67
CA SER A 20 13.71 -14.34 -16.52
C SER A 20 14.55 -13.15 -16.08
N ASP A 21 14.32 -11.97 -16.67
CA ASP A 21 15.03 -10.73 -16.30
C ASP A 21 14.75 -10.37 -14.84
N MET A 22 13.48 -10.45 -14.43
CA MET A 22 13.12 -10.26 -13.02
C MET A 22 13.79 -11.30 -12.11
N GLY A 23 13.90 -12.56 -12.56
CA GLY A 23 14.56 -13.61 -11.78
C GLY A 23 16.03 -13.32 -11.56
N PHE A 24 16.71 -12.84 -12.60
CA PHE A 24 18.09 -12.40 -12.55
C PHE A 24 18.27 -11.19 -11.63
N LEU A 25 17.46 -10.13 -11.80
CA LEU A 25 17.56 -8.90 -11.01
C LEU A 25 17.33 -9.13 -9.51
N ILE A 26 16.38 -9.99 -9.15
CA ILE A 26 16.04 -10.31 -7.75
C ILE A 26 17.03 -11.33 -7.14
N GLY A 27 17.86 -12.00 -7.96
CA GLY A 27 18.75 -13.06 -7.49
C GLY A 27 18.02 -14.35 -7.12
N LEU A 28 16.89 -14.65 -7.78
CA LEU A 28 16.14 -15.87 -7.53
C LEU A 28 16.79 -17.07 -8.20
N LYS A 29 17.03 -18.14 -7.43
CA LYS A 29 17.50 -19.43 -7.96
C LYS A 29 16.50 -20.07 -8.95
N GLU A 30 15.21 -19.83 -8.73
CA GLU A 30 14.12 -20.46 -9.47
C GLU A 30 13.15 -19.42 -10.04
N VAL A 31 13.21 -19.20 -11.36
CA VAL A 31 12.31 -18.27 -12.09
C VAL A 31 10.84 -18.69 -11.95
N SER A 32 10.57 -19.96 -11.71
CA SER A 32 9.22 -20.48 -11.46
C SER A 32 8.51 -19.79 -10.28
N ASN A 33 9.27 -19.25 -9.32
CA ASN A 33 8.72 -18.46 -8.21
C ASN A 33 8.03 -17.19 -8.71
N ILE A 34 8.59 -16.50 -9.72
CA ILE A 34 7.99 -15.30 -10.29
C ILE A 34 6.64 -15.63 -10.92
N SER A 35 6.56 -16.72 -11.68
CA SER A 35 5.31 -17.16 -12.28
C SER A 35 4.25 -17.46 -11.22
N ARG A 36 4.63 -18.15 -10.12
CA ARG A 36 3.72 -18.48 -9.01
C ARG A 36 3.23 -17.23 -8.29
N TYR A 37 4.14 -16.29 -8.00
CA TYR A 37 3.78 -15.00 -7.44
C TYR A 37 2.83 -14.27 -8.39
N GLU A 38 3.22 -13.98 -9.63
CA GLU A 38 2.41 -13.25 -10.63
C GLU A 38 1.06 -13.88 -10.98
N LYS A 39 0.86 -15.17 -10.74
CA LYS A 39 -0.43 -15.85 -10.92
C LYS A 39 -1.29 -15.88 -9.64
N GLY A 40 -0.80 -15.35 -8.53
CA GLY A 40 -1.46 -15.42 -7.23
C GLY A 40 -1.44 -16.82 -6.60
N GLN A 41 -0.67 -17.75 -7.18
CA GLN A 41 -0.55 -19.13 -6.67
C GLN A 41 0.28 -19.20 -5.38
N ARG A 42 1.05 -18.14 -5.09
CA ARG A 42 1.81 -17.97 -3.86
C ARG A 42 1.77 -16.51 -3.45
N GLN A 43 1.68 -16.24 -2.15
CA GLN A 43 1.80 -14.88 -1.63
C GLN A 43 3.26 -14.39 -1.74
N PRO A 44 3.52 -13.25 -2.39
CA PRO A 44 4.84 -12.64 -2.42
C PRO A 44 5.36 -12.32 -1.02
N THR A 45 6.66 -12.44 -0.81
CA THR A 45 7.31 -11.94 0.41
C THR A 45 7.47 -10.42 0.32
N ILE A 46 7.68 -9.75 1.47
CA ILE A 46 7.98 -8.31 1.51
C ILE A 46 9.20 -7.99 0.64
N GLU A 47 10.25 -8.80 0.73
CA GLU A 47 11.46 -8.67 -0.09
C GLU A 47 11.14 -8.68 -1.60
N PHE A 48 10.26 -9.56 -2.05
CA PHE A 48 9.84 -9.62 -3.45
C PHE A 48 9.07 -8.36 -3.87
N LEU A 49 8.19 -7.85 -3.02
CA LEU A 49 7.44 -6.62 -3.28
C LEU A 49 8.34 -5.39 -3.31
N LEU A 50 9.34 -5.32 -2.41
CA LEU A 50 10.33 -4.24 -2.39
C LEU A 50 11.17 -4.22 -3.68
N ASN A 51 11.52 -5.39 -4.22
CA ASN A 51 12.17 -5.46 -5.53
C ASN A 51 11.31 -4.85 -6.64
N TYR A 52 10.01 -5.19 -6.71
CA TYR A 52 9.11 -4.57 -7.68
C TYR A 52 8.92 -3.07 -7.44
N HIS A 53 8.85 -2.64 -6.18
CA HIS A 53 8.81 -1.22 -5.80
C HIS A 53 10.00 -0.45 -6.37
N HIS A 54 11.22 -0.97 -6.19
CA HIS A 54 12.43 -0.31 -6.66
C HIS A 54 12.62 -0.40 -8.18
N ILE A 55 12.25 -1.52 -8.82
CA ILE A 55 12.42 -1.71 -10.27
C ILE A 55 11.43 -0.87 -11.07
N PHE A 56 10.21 -0.70 -10.58
CA PHE A 56 9.11 -0.07 -11.32
C PHE A 56 8.64 1.26 -10.72
N GLU A 57 9.34 1.80 -9.72
CA GLU A 57 9.02 3.06 -9.03
C GLU A 57 7.57 3.12 -8.51
N LEU A 58 7.09 2.00 -7.99
CA LEU A 58 5.70 1.85 -7.55
C LEU A 58 5.55 2.21 -6.08
N SER A 59 4.39 2.66 -5.63
CA SER A 59 4.11 2.64 -4.20
C SER A 59 3.92 1.19 -3.71
N ILE A 60 4.21 0.90 -2.44
CA ILE A 60 3.88 -0.43 -1.87
C ILE A 60 2.35 -0.65 -1.86
N GLU A 61 1.57 0.42 -1.72
CA GLU A 61 0.11 0.38 -1.79
C GLU A 61 -0.40 -0.09 -3.15
N SER A 62 0.37 0.14 -4.22
CA SER A 62 0.02 -0.30 -5.58
C SER A 62 -0.10 -1.82 -5.72
N PHE A 63 0.49 -2.61 -4.81
CA PHE A 63 0.31 -4.06 -4.79
C PHE A 63 -0.98 -4.50 -4.08
N TYR A 64 -1.63 -3.58 -3.36
CA TYR A 64 -2.73 -3.82 -2.44
C TYR A 64 -3.80 -2.73 -2.55
N GLU A 65 -4.01 -2.11 -3.72
CA GLU A 65 -4.87 -0.93 -3.86
C GLU A 65 -6.26 -1.11 -3.21
N PRO A 66 -7.00 -2.22 -3.44
CA PRO A 66 -8.32 -2.39 -2.82
C PRO A 66 -8.23 -2.47 -1.29
N GLN A 67 -7.19 -3.11 -0.76
CA GLN A 67 -6.98 -3.18 0.69
C GLN A 67 -6.52 -1.83 1.25
N SER A 68 -5.70 -1.09 0.51
CA SER A 68 -5.24 0.25 0.89
C SER A 68 -6.43 1.19 1.02
N GLU A 69 -7.33 1.22 0.03
CA GLU A 69 -8.52 2.07 0.07
C GLU A 69 -9.47 1.71 1.22
N LEU A 70 -9.69 0.41 1.48
CA LEU A 70 -10.45 -0.04 2.65
C LEU A 70 -9.81 0.42 3.97
N ILE A 71 -8.49 0.31 4.10
CA ILE A 71 -7.74 0.74 5.28
C ILE A 71 -7.82 2.27 5.44
N LYS A 72 -7.68 3.05 4.37
CA LYS A 72 -7.80 4.52 4.39
C LYS A 72 -9.18 4.96 4.90
N GLY A 73 -10.25 4.32 4.44
CA GLY A 73 -11.62 4.56 4.91
C GLY A 73 -11.76 4.32 6.42
N HIS A 74 -11.40 3.11 6.87
CA HIS A 74 -11.47 2.76 8.29
C HIS A 74 -10.57 3.64 9.18
N LEU A 75 -9.38 3.99 8.71
CA LEU A 75 -8.47 4.86 9.46
C LEU A 75 -9.05 6.27 9.60
N THR A 76 -9.68 6.80 8.55
CA THR A 76 -10.36 8.11 8.58
C THR A 76 -11.47 8.12 9.63
N GLU A 77 -12.33 7.09 9.66
CA GLU A 77 -13.39 6.95 10.66
C GLU A 77 -12.82 6.94 12.08
N ARG A 78 -11.75 6.15 12.31
CA ARG A 78 -11.10 6.05 13.63
C ARG A 78 -10.46 7.36 14.07
N ILE A 79 -9.87 8.12 13.15
CA ILE A 79 -9.27 9.41 13.46
C ILE A 79 -10.36 10.42 13.86
N GLN A 80 -11.49 10.45 13.15
CA GLN A 80 -12.62 11.31 13.48
C GLN A 80 -13.17 10.99 14.89
N MET A 81 -13.34 9.71 15.21
CA MET A 81 -13.74 9.29 16.56
C MET A 81 -12.75 9.76 17.63
N LEU A 82 -11.44 9.62 17.38
CA LEU A 82 -10.41 10.07 18.32
C LEU A 82 -10.42 11.59 18.52
N ILE A 83 -10.63 12.37 17.46
CA ILE A 83 -10.76 13.84 17.57
C ILE A 83 -11.95 14.19 18.47
N LEU A 84 -13.10 13.54 18.29
CA LEU A 84 -14.28 13.77 19.14
C LEU A 84 -14.00 13.44 20.60
N GLU A 85 -13.36 12.32 20.89
CA GLU A 85 -13.00 11.94 22.26
C GLU A 85 -12.02 12.93 22.90
N ILE A 86 -11.01 13.40 22.15
CA ILE A 86 -10.07 14.41 22.65
C ILE A 86 -10.80 15.73 22.95
N LYS A 87 -11.72 16.16 22.07
CA LYS A 87 -12.50 17.40 22.24
C LYS A 87 -13.43 17.36 23.46
N LYS A 88 -13.85 16.19 23.93
CA LYS A 88 -14.66 16.04 25.16
C LYS A 88 -13.86 16.34 26.44
N SER A 89 -12.53 16.34 26.40
CA SER A 89 -11.70 16.57 27.58
C SER A 89 -11.39 18.07 27.80
N ASN A 90 -11.45 18.53 29.06
CA ASN A 90 -11.31 19.95 29.45
C ASN A 90 -9.88 20.54 29.32
N ASN A 91 -8.99 19.95 28.52
CA ASN A 91 -7.59 20.38 28.40
C ASN A 91 -7.22 20.83 26.97
N THR A 92 -7.94 21.85 26.49
CA THR A 92 -7.88 22.34 25.10
C THR A 92 -6.47 22.69 24.63
N LEU A 93 -5.67 23.36 25.48
CA LEU A 93 -4.29 23.76 25.11
C LEU A 93 -3.37 22.57 24.85
N LYS A 94 -3.44 21.51 25.66
CA LYS A 94 -2.64 20.29 25.46
C LYS A 94 -3.15 19.44 24.28
N ASN A 95 -4.42 19.57 23.95
CA ASN A 95 -5.08 18.75 22.94
C ASN A 95 -4.97 19.30 21.52
N ASN A 96 -4.83 20.61 21.36
CA ASN A 96 -4.76 21.26 20.05
C ASN A 96 -3.68 20.69 19.11
N PRO A 97 -2.43 20.45 19.55
CA PRO A 97 -1.42 19.86 18.66
C PRO A 97 -1.78 18.45 18.17
N ARG A 98 -2.43 17.65 19.04
CA ARG A 98 -2.88 16.29 18.69
C ARG A 98 -4.00 16.33 17.67
N ILE A 99 -5.00 17.20 17.89
CA ILE A 99 -6.13 17.37 16.96
C ILE A 99 -5.61 17.86 15.60
N ASN A 100 -4.73 18.86 15.57
CA ASN A 100 -4.16 19.36 14.31
C ASN A 100 -3.41 18.25 13.56
N PHE A 101 -2.58 17.45 14.24
CA PHE A 101 -1.89 16.35 13.59
C PHE A 101 -2.86 15.31 12.98
N LEU A 102 -3.94 14.98 13.69
CA LEU A 102 -4.99 14.07 13.23
C LEU A 102 -5.75 14.64 12.02
N GLU A 103 -6.06 15.94 12.02
CA GLU A 103 -6.68 16.63 10.89
C GLU A 103 -5.75 16.62 9.66
N GLN A 104 -4.45 16.83 9.85
CA GLN A 104 -3.47 16.71 8.76
C GLN A 104 -3.39 15.29 8.18
N ILE A 105 -3.58 14.25 9.00
CA ILE A 105 -3.66 12.86 8.49
C ILE A 105 -4.90 12.70 7.62
N ILE A 106 -6.08 13.16 8.07
CA ILE A 106 -7.32 13.07 7.28
C ILE A 106 -7.12 13.76 5.91
N ILE A 107 -6.55 14.97 5.90
CA ILE A 107 -6.28 15.70 4.65
C ILE A 107 -5.42 14.86 3.70
N ARG A 108 -4.35 14.23 4.19
CA ARG A 108 -3.50 13.36 3.36
C ARG A 108 -4.23 12.11 2.86
N LEU A 109 -5.07 11.50 3.69
CA LEU A 109 -5.83 10.30 3.32
C LEU A 109 -6.92 10.61 2.27
N THR A 110 -7.55 11.78 2.32
CA THR A 110 -8.62 12.18 1.39
C THR A 110 -8.10 12.78 0.09
N ASN A 111 -6.95 13.45 0.11
CA ASN A 111 -6.38 14.10 -1.08
C ASN A 111 -5.75 13.10 -2.08
N TYR A 112 -5.54 11.85 -1.67
CA TYR A 112 -5.02 10.79 -2.55
C TYR A 112 -6.04 10.30 -3.60
N ILE A 113 -7.30 10.76 -3.53
CA ILE A 113 -8.37 10.39 -4.49
C ILE A 113 -8.30 11.24 -5.78
N ASN A 114 -7.50 12.32 -5.80
CA ASN A 114 -7.48 13.32 -6.89
C ASN A 114 -6.17 13.39 -7.70
N GLN A 115 -5.33 12.34 -7.69
CA GLN A 115 -4.15 12.21 -8.56
C GLN A 115 -4.19 10.86 -9.27
#